data_AF-C8CAH1-F1
#
_entry.id   AF-C8CAH1-F1
#
_cell.length_a   1.000
_cell.length_b   1.000
_cell.length_c   1.000
_cell.angle_alpha   90.00
_cell.angle_beta   90.00
_cell.angle_gamma   90.00
#
_symmetry.space_group_name_H-M   'P 1'
#
loop_
_entity.id
_entity.type
_entity.pdbx_description
1 polymer ?
#
loop_
_entity_poly.entity_id
_entity_poly.type
_entity_poly.pdbx_seq_one_letter_code
_entity_poly.pdbx_strand_id
1 'polypeptide(L)'
;RKVVKAGTIHPDIRVPMRQIALHPTSGEPPVTVYDSSGPYTAEGAEIRIDAGLPRLRESWVLARVVVESYGGRIVRPEDNGFVSGDRLTPEFPVRSQPFKAKGGEALTQVAYA
;
A
#
# COMPACT_ATOMS: atom_id res chain seq x y z
N ARG A 1 20.60 -4.63 -0.04
CA ARG A 1 19.89 -3.85 -1.09
C ARG A 1 18.46 -4.34 -1.23
N LYS A 2 17.53 -3.50 -1.70
CA LYS A 2 16.17 -3.92 -2.02
C LYS A 2 16.13 -4.62 -3.39
N VAL A 3 15.32 -5.66 -3.52
CA VAL A 3 15.09 -6.40 -4.78
C VAL A 3 13.59 -6.66 -4.95
N VAL A 4 13.15 -6.89 -6.18
CA VAL A 4 11.75 -7.19 -6.50
C VAL A 4 11.63 -8.52 -7.22
N LYS A 5 10.60 -9.31 -6.87
CA LYS A 5 10.20 -10.51 -7.61
C LYS A 5 8.92 -10.24 -8.39
N ALA A 6 8.92 -10.55 -9.69
CA ALA A 6 7.73 -10.41 -10.53
C ALA A 6 6.75 -11.57 -10.30
N GLY A 7 5.45 -11.30 -10.43
CA GLY A 7 4.43 -12.35 -10.45
C GLY A 7 4.40 -13.11 -11.78
N THR A 8 3.95 -14.36 -11.76
CA THR A 8 3.75 -15.18 -12.97
C THR A 8 2.32 -15.08 -13.49
N ILE A 9 1.32 -15.25 -12.62
CA ILE A 9 -0.12 -15.15 -12.97
C ILE A 9 -0.51 -13.67 -13.15
N HIS A 10 0.06 -12.78 -12.35
CA HIS A 10 -0.14 -11.34 -12.41
C HIS A 10 1.22 -10.66 -12.66
N PRO A 11 1.62 -10.48 -13.94
CA PRO A 11 2.96 -10.02 -14.31
C PRO A 11 3.28 -8.57 -13.92
N ASP A 12 2.30 -7.81 -13.49
CA ASP A 12 2.41 -6.44 -13.00
C ASP A 12 2.73 -6.38 -11.49
N ILE A 13 2.52 -7.47 -10.74
CA ILE A 13 2.91 -7.54 -9.32
C ILE A 13 4.44 -7.51 -9.19
N ARG A 14 4.92 -6.68 -8.26
CA ARG A 14 6.33 -6.58 -7.84
C ARG A 14 6.42 -6.79 -6.33
N VAL A 15 6.82 -7.99 -5.91
CA VAL A 15 6.94 -8.34 -4.49
C VAL A 15 8.29 -7.85 -3.94
N PRO A 16 8.31 -6.94 -2.95
CA PRO A 16 9.55 -6.41 -2.39
C PRO A 16 10.22 -7.42 -1.46
N MET A 17 11.54 -7.58 -1.62
CA MET A 17 12.40 -8.37 -0.74
C MET A 17 13.71 -7.60 -0.48
N ARG A 18 14.51 -8.08 0.47
CA ARG A 18 15.86 -7.56 0.72
C ARG A 18 16.90 -8.64 0.47
N GLN A 19 17.95 -8.27 -0.25
CA GLN A 19 19.09 -9.14 -0.50
C GLN A 19 20.31 -8.65 0.29
N ILE A 20 20.91 -9.55 1.07
CA ILE A 20 22.09 -9.33 1.90
C ILE A 20 23.25 -10.10 1.27
N ALA A 21 24.27 -9.37 0.78
CA ALA A 21 25.48 -9.98 0.27
C ALA A 21 26.28 -10.59 1.42
N LEU A 22 26.81 -11.79 1.19
CA LEU A 22 27.75 -12.43 2.10
C LEU A 22 29.18 -12.11 1.67
N HIS A 23 30.14 -12.39 2.55
CA HIS A 23 31.55 -12.21 2.20
C HIS A 23 31.93 -13.14 1.05
N PRO A 24 32.69 -12.71 0.01
CA PRO A 24 32.97 -13.53 -1.17
C PRO A 24 33.60 -14.90 -0.87
N THR A 25 34.38 -15.00 0.21
CA THR A 25 35.02 -16.27 0.62
C THR A 25 34.04 -17.30 1.16
N SER A 26 32.77 -16.95 1.44
CA SER A 26 31.77 -17.96 1.80
C SER A 26 31.39 -18.83 0.61
N GLY A 27 31.54 -18.34 -0.62
CA GLY A 27 31.10 -19.05 -1.84
C GLY A 27 29.57 -19.21 -1.92
N GLU A 28 28.82 -18.56 -1.04
CA GLU A 28 27.37 -18.70 -0.95
C GLU A 28 26.63 -17.57 -1.70
N PRO A 29 25.43 -17.85 -2.24
CA PRO A 29 24.60 -16.81 -2.82
C PRO A 29 24.11 -15.83 -1.74
N PRO A 30 23.77 -14.59 -2.11
CA PRO A 30 23.23 -13.63 -1.15
C PRO A 30 21.92 -14.10 -0.51
N VAL A 31 21.75 -13.85 0.78
CA VAL A 31 20.53 -14.21 1.53
C VAL A 31 19.40 -13.26 1.17
N THR A 32 18.26 -13.82 0.76
CA THR A 32 17.03 -13.04 0.49
C THR A 32 16.08 -13.15 1.67
N VAL A 33 15.72 -12.01 2.26
CA VAL A 33 14.82 -11.92 3.41
C VAL A 33 13.58 -11.10 3.08
N TYR A 34 12.52 -11.32 3.85
CA TYR A 34 11.30 -10.51 3.79
C TYR A 34 11.60 -9.05 4.12
N ASP A 35 10.94 -8.12 3.41
CA ASP A 35 11.14 -6.69 3.62
C ASP A 35 9.81 -5.92 3.62
N SER A 36 9.32 -5.61 4.82
CA SER A 36 8.11 -4.82 5.06
C SER A 36 8.32 -3.31 5.02
N SER A 37 9.55 -2.82 4.78
CA SER A 37 9.84 -1.38 4.88
C SER A 37 9.26 -0.53 3.74
N GLY A 38 8.66 -1.15 2.72
CA GLY A 38 7.98 -0.42 1.65
C GLY A 38 8.90 0.53 0.85
N PRO A 39 8.36 1.52 0.13
CA PRO A 39 9.15 2.43 -0.69
C PRO A 39 10.22 3.23 0.08
N TYR A 40 10.13 3.32 1.41
CA TYR A 40 11.07 4.07 2.25
C TYR A 40 12.52 3.59 2.19
N THR A 41 12.76 2.36 1.75
CA THR A 41 14.13 1.81 1.55
C THR A 41 14.43 1.49 0.08
N ALA A 42 13.53 1.87 -0.82
CA ALA A 42 13.76 1.75 -2.25
C ALA A 42 14.62 2.93 -2.72
N GLU A 43 15.64 2.62 -3.51
CA GLU A 43 16.49 3.62 -4.13
C GLU A 43 15.67 4.45 -5.14
N GLY A 44 15.82 5.77 -5.10
CA GLY A 44 15.11 6.69 -6.00
C GLY A 44 13.61 6.86 -5.71
N ALA A 45 13.07 6.31 -4.61
CA ALA A 45 11.69 6.55 -4.23
C ALA A 45 11.50 7.99 -3.74
N GLU A 46 10.60 8.72 -4.38
CA GLU A 46 10.20 10.05 -3.93
C GLU A 46 9.19 9.92 -2.78
N ILE A 47 9.66 10.10 -1.55
CA ILE A 47 8.82 10.00 -0.34
C ILE A 47 8.32 11.40 0.03
N ARG A 48 7.02 11.60 -0.19
CA ARG A 48 6.30 12.83 0.11
C ARG A 48 5.17 12.52 1.07
N ILE A 49 5.38 12.82 2.35
CA ILE A 49 4.41 12.50 3.41
C ILE A 49 3.08 13.24 3.26
N ASP A 50 3.09 14.36 2.53
CA ASP A 50 1.94 15.17 2.15
C ASP A 50 1.21 14.62 0.91
N ALA A 51 1.90 13.88 0.04
CA ALA A 51 1.30 13.24 -1.14
C ALA A 51 0.82 11.80 -0.87
N GLY A 52 1.38 11.15 0.15
CA GLY A 52 1.16 9.73 0.43
C GLY A 52 1.99 8.81 -0.48
N LEU A 53 1.84 7.50 -0.28
CA LEU A 53 2.54 6.50 -1.09
C LEU A 53 1.75 6.18 -2.38
N PRO A 54 2.44 5.74 -3.46
CA PRO A 54 1.77 5.25 -4.66
C PRO A 54 0.77 4.13 -4.36
N ARG A 55 -0.44 4.22 -4.93
CA ARG A 55 -1.55 3.28 -4.71
C ARG A 55 -1.43 2.04 -5.62
N LEU A 56 -0.33 1.29 -5.48
CA LEU A 56 0.04 0.18 -6.38
C LEU A 56 -1.04 -0.91 -6.56
N ARG A 57 -1.93 -1.07 -5.59
CA ARG A 57 -2.98 -2.10 -5.61
C ARG A 57 -4.32 -1.61 -6.16
N GLU A 58 -4.46 -0.32 -6.45
CA GLU A 58 -5.73 0.27 -6.84
C GLU A 58 -6.27 -0.32 -8.14
N SER A 59 -5.42 -0.47 -9.16
CA SER A 59 -5.79 -1.12 -10.41
C SER A 59 -6.28 -2.56 -10.21
N TRP A 60 -5.64 -3.32 -9.30
CA TRP A 60 -6.04 -4.69 -9.00
C TRP A 60 -7.38 -4.77 -8.28
N VAL A 61 -7.68 -3.78 -7.44
CA VAL A 61 -8.97 -3.66 -6.75
C VAL A 61 -10.06 -3.28 -7.75
N LEU A 62 -9.82 -2.31 -8.62
CA LEU A 62 -10.76 -1.88 -9.66
C LEU A 62 -11.02 -2.96 -10.72
N ALA A 63 -10.04 -3.80 -11.02
CA ALA A 63 -10.20 -4.94 -11.91
C ALA A 63 -11.18 -6.00 -11.35
N ARG A 64 -11.49 -5.97 -10.05
CA ARG A 64 -12.52 -6.82 -9.46
C ARG A 64 -13.88 -6.22 -9.81
N VAL A 65 -14.69 -6.94 -10.59
CA VAL A 65 -16.01 -6.49 -11.05
C VAL A 65 -17.00 -6.15 -9.93
N VAL A 66 -16.69 -6.58 -8.71
CA VAL A 66 -17.53 -6.44 -7.51
C VAL A 66 -17.27 -5.17 -6.70
N VAL A 67 -16.49 -4.21 -7.21
CA VAL A 67 -16.09 -3.00 -6.48
C VAL A 67 -16.66 -1.74 -7.13
N GLU A 68 -17.16 -0.80 -6.32
CA GLU A 68 -17.58 0.54 -6.75
C GLU A 68 -17.03 1.64 -5.82
N SER A 69 -16.76 2.83 -6.37
CA SER A 69 -16.39 4.01 -5.58
C SER A 69 -17.61 4.63 -4.92
N TYR A 70 -17.42 5.23 -3.75
CA TYR A 70 -18.47 6.03 -3.10
C TYR A 70 -17.89 7.26 -2.41
N GLY A 71 -18.75 8.20 -1.99
CA GLY A 71 -18.33 9.50 -1.46
C GLY A 71 -17.59 9.48 -0.11
N GLY A 72 -17.52 8.32 0.56
CA GLY A 72 -16.94 8.24 1.91
C GLY A 72 -17.83 8.84 2.99
N ARG A 73 -17.37 8.74 4.24
CA ARG A 73 -17.99 9.40 5.39
C ARG A 73 -17.37 10.78 5.59
N ILE A 74 -18.19 11.78 5.87
CA ILE A 74 -17.74 13.12 6.26
C ILE A 74 -17.13 13.06 7.66
N VAL A 75 -15.92 13.61 7.82
CA VAL A 75 -15.24 13.74 9.12
C VAL A 75 -16.04 14.68 10.01
N ARG A 76 -16.28 14.27 11.26
CA ARG A 76 -17.03 15.02 12.27
C ARG A 76 -16.09 15.45 13.41
N PRO A 77 -16.43 16.48 14.21
CA PRO A 77 -15.56 16.98 15.28
C PRO A 77 -15.13 15.91 16.28
N GLU A 78 -16.00 14.96 16.60
CA GLU A 78 -15.69 13.87 17.53
C GLU A 78 -14.59 12.91 17.01
N ASP A 79 -14.35 12.85 15.69
CA ASP A 79 -13.27 12.05 15.12
C ASP A 79 -11.89 12.60 15.51
N ASN A 80 -11.84 13.89 15.86
CA ASN A 80 -10.65 14.61 16.29
C ASN A 80 -10.76 15.08 17.75
N GLY A 81 -11.67 14.47 18.54
CA GLY A 81 -11.83 14.77 19.97
C GLY A 81 -12.32 16.18 20.28
N PHE A 82 -13.07 16.82 19.37
CA PHE A 82 -13.58 18.20 19.50
C PHE A 82 -12.48 19.27 19.64
N VAL A 83 -11.24 18.94 19.27
CA VAL A 83 -10.11 19.86 19.33
C VAL A 83 -10.22 20.93 18.22
N SER A 84 -9.80 22.16 18.51
CA SER A 84 -9.85 23.30 17.58
C SER A 84 -8.58 24.15 17.63
N GLY A 85 -8.44 25.05 16.64
CA GLY A 85 -7.29 25.96 16.53
C GLY A 85 -5.97 25.23 16.35
N ASP A 86 -4.91 25.74 16.99
CA ASP A 86 -3.53 25.23 16.86
C ASP A 86 -3.34 23.78 17.33
N ARG A 87 -4.31 23.23 18.06
CA ARG A 87 -4.27 21.84 18.52
C ARG A 87 -4.90 20.86 17.52
N LEU A 88 -5.59 21.36 16.49
CA LEU A 88 -6.18 20.51 15.46
C LEU A 88 -5.10 20.01 14.51
N THR A 89 -4.99 18.69 14.39
CA THR A 89 -4.08 18.07 13.42
C THR A 89 -4.49 18.46 11.99
N PRO A 90 -3.54 18.90 11.15
CA PRO A 90 -3.82 19.18 9.74
C PRO A 90 -4.43 17.97 9.04
N GLU A 91 -5.47 18.21 8.25
CA GLU A 91 -6.03 17.17 7.40
C GLU A 91 -5.02 16.76 6.33
N PHE A 92 -4.94 15.46 6.05
CA PHE A 92 -4.14 14.97 4.95
C PHE A 92 -4.68 15.52 3.61
N PRO A 93 -3.84 16.18 2.79
CA PRO A 93 -4.34 17.01 1.69
C PRO A 93 -4.82 16.20 0.47
N VAL A 94 -4.41 14.93 0.35
CA VAL A 94 -4.85 14.06 -0.74
C VAL A 94 -6.05 13.22 -0.32
N ARG A 95 -7.21 13.49 -0.92
CA ARG A 95 -8.45 12.71 -0.70
C ARG A 95 -8.69 11.73 -1.84
N SER A 96 -8.52 10.44 -1.57
CA SER A 96 -8.90 9.36 -2.49
C SER A 96 -10.35 8.93 -2.25
N GLN A 97 -11.10 8.61 -3.31
CA GLN A 97 -12.43 8.02 -3.13
C GLN A 97 -12.30 6.60 -2.55
N PRO A 98 -13.01 6.29 -1.46
CA PRO A 98 -13.05 4.94 -0.94
C PRO A 98 -13.89 4.03 -1.84
N PHE A 99 -13.64 2.74 -1.71
CA PHE A 99 -14.34 1.68 -2.42
C PHE A 99 -15.23 0.87 -1.48
N LYS A 100 -16.32 0.35 -2.02
CA LYS A 100 -17.21 -0.62 -1.36
C LYS A 100 -17.55 -1.76 -2.32
N ALA A 101 -18.05 -2.86 -1.77
CA ALA A 101 -18.62 -3.93 -2.59
C ALA A 101 -19.89 -3.44 -3.28
N LYS A 102 -20.12 -3.88 -4.51
CA LYS A 102 -21.42 -3.72 -5.19
C LYS A 102 -22.45 -4.60 -4.50
N GLY A 103 -23.64 -4.05 -4.25
CA GLY A 103 -24.87 -4.77 -3.89
C GLY A 103 -24.74 -6.12 -3.16
N GLY A 104 -24.15 -6.17 -1.96
CA GLY A 104 -24.09 -7.40 -1.15
C GLY A 104 -23.12 -8.49 -1.65
N GLU A 105 -22.33 -8.22 -2.69
CA GLU A 105 -21.34 -9.16 -3.21
C GLU A 105 -20.20 -9.40 -2.22
N ALA A 106 -19.69 -10.63 -2.23
CA ALA A 106 -18.61 -11.03 -1.36
C ALA A 106 -17.25 -10.48 -1.87
N LEU A 107 -16.57 -9.71 -1.04
CA LEU A 107 -15.32 -9.00 -1.40
C LEU A 107 -14.08 -9.52 -0.66
N THR A 108 -14.26 -10.25 0.43
CA THR A 108 -13.16 -10.67 1.31
C THR A 108 -12.29 -11.71 0.62
N GLN A 109 -11.01 -11.81 0.99
CA GLN A 109 -10.13 -12.86 0.44
C GLN A 109 -10.64 -14.26 0.78
N VAL A 110 -11.28 -14.43 1.95
CA VAL A 110 -11.90 -15.70 2.35
C VAL A 110 -13.04 -16.10 1.41
N ALA A 111 -13.82 -15.15 0.88
CA ALA A 111 -14.89 -15.48 -0.05
C ALA A 111 -14.39 -15.89 -1.45
N TYR A 112 -13.15 -15.53 -1.81
CA TYR A 112 -12.52 -15.93 -3.06
C TYR A 112 -11.76 -17.26 -2.97
N ALA A 113 -11.40 -17.70 -1.76
CA ALA A 113 -10.56 -18.86 -1.49
C ALA A 113 -11.36 -20.17 -1.52
#